data_AF-A0A6N2XWA8-F1
#
_entry.id   AF-A0A6N2XWA8-F1
#
_cell.length_a   1.000
_cell.length_b   1.000
_cell.length_c   1.000
_cell.angle_alpha   90.00
_cell.angle_beta   90.00
_cell.angle_gamma   90.00
#
_symmetry.space_group_name_H-M   'P 1'
#
loop_
_entity.id
_entity.type
_entity.pdbx_description
1 polymer ?
#
loop_
_entity_poly.entity_id
_entity_poly.type
_entity_poly.pdbx_seq_one_letter_code
_entity_poly.pdbx_strand_id
1 'polypeptide(L)'
;MMEDNTCAVCISYSGETPHILQVATTLKENNVPIIAITSVGNNRLSAMANVTLHISTREKSFSKIGGFVSLESISIILNILYSCLFSLNYQANLDYKLKMSNRIETSRIIDNEIIAERLKED
;
A
#
# COMPACT_ATOMS: atom_id res chain seq x y z
N MET A 1 19.03 11.12 9.91
CA MET A 1 19.47 10.04 9.01
C MET A 1 18.37 9.00 9.00
N MET A 2 17.81 8.65 7.85
CA MET A 2 16.87 7.52 7.78
C MET A 2 17.67 6.24 8.05
N GLU A 3 17.10 5.31 8.83
CA GLU A 3 17.78 4.06 9.21
C GLU A 3 18.07 3.20 7.97
N ASP A 4 19.15 2.41 8.02
CA ASP A 4 19.66 1.56 6.92
C ASP A 4 18.67 0.49 6.41
N ASN A 5 17.47 0.40 7.00
CA ASN A 5 16.43 -0.57 6.66
C ASN A 5 15.12 0.09 6.22
N THR A 6 15.19 1.32 5.69
CA THR A 6 14.02 2.08 5.25
C THR A 6 13.80 1.97 3.75
N CYS A 7 12.52 1.96 3.33
CA CYS A 7 12.12 1.98 1.94
C CYS A 7 10.92 2.91 1.80
N ALA A 8 10.92 3.76 0.78
CA ALA A 8 9.83 4.68 0.49
C ALA A 8 8.90 4.09 -0.58
N VAL A 9 7.59 4.25 -0.37
CA VAL A 9 6.57 3.97 -1.39
C VAL A 9 5.98 5.29 -1.87
N CYS A 10 6.28 5.66 -3.11
CA CYS A 10 5.80 6.89 -3.72
C CYS A 10 4.64 6.58 -4.68
N ILE A 11 3.47 7.17 -4.44
CA ILE A 11 2.26 6.92 -5.24
C ILE A 11 1.88 8.19 -5.98
N SER A 12 1.83 8.11 -7.31
CA SER A 12 1.36 9.21 -8.17
C SER A 12 0.85 8.65 -9.48
N TYR A 13 -0.40 8.94 -9.84
CA TYR A 13 -0.98 8.43 -11.09
C TYR A 13 -0.16 8.86 -12.31
N SER A 14 0.05 10.17 -12.51
CA SER A 14 0.82 10.65 -13.67
C SER A 14 2.32 10.38 -13.55
N GLY A 15 2.83 10.17 -12.33
CA GLY A 15 4.27 10.15 -12.08
C GLY A 15 4.94 11.52 -12.25
N GLU A 16 4.13 12.58 -12.33
CA GLU A 16 4.57 13.95 -12.61
C GLU A 16 4.10 14.96 -11.54
N THR A 17 3.52 14.48 -10.42
CA THR A 17 3.04 15.34 -9.33
C THR A 17 4.23 16.09 -8.70
N PRO A 18 4.31 17.45 -8.78
CA PRO A 18 5.51 18.18 -8.43
C PRO A 18 6.03 17.94 -7.00
N HIS A 19 5.15 17.94 -6.00
CA HIS A 19 5.53 17.68 -4.63
C HIS A 19 6.08 16.25 -4.42
N ILE A 20 5.47 15.24 -5.06
CA ILE A 20 5.96 13.86 -4.99
C ILE A 20 7.33 13.75 -5.63
N LEU A 21 7.56 14.45 -6.75
CA LEU A 21 8.86 14.47 -7.40
C LEU A 21 9.93 15.15 -6.55
N GLN A 22 9.60 16.25 -5.85
CA GLN A 22 10.53 16.89 -4.91
C GLN A 22 10.92 15.94 -3.78
N VAL A 23 9.95 15.24 -3.18
CA VAL A 23 10.21 14.24 -2.14
C VAL A 23 11.06 13.08 -2.68
N ALA A 24 10.73 12.55 -3.86
CA ALA A 24 11.49 11.47 -4.48
C ALA A 24 12.94 11.87 -4.79
N THR A 25 13.18 13.12 -5.20
CA THR A 25 14.54 13.66 -5.34
C THR A 25 15.30 13.63 -4.01
N THR A 26 14.72 14.16 -2.93
CA THR A 26 15.36 14.13 -1.61
C THR A 26 15.64 12.69 -1.16
N LEU A 27 14.70 11.77 -1.35
CA LEU A 27 14.88 10.36 -1.00
C LEU A 27 16.05 9.74 -1.78
N LYS A 28 16.14 10.02 -3.08
CA LYS A 28 17.23 9.53 -3.94
C LYS A 28 18.59 10.11 -3.54
N GLU A 29 18.65 11.41 -3.20
CA GLU A 29 19.87 12.06 -2.69
C GLU A 29 20.33 11.45 -1.36
N ASN A 30 19.40 10.97 -0.55
CA ASN A 30 19.68 10.28 0.72
C ASN A 30 19.86 8.76 0.57
N ASN A 31 19.96 8.24 -0.66
CA ASN A 31 20.10 6.82 -0.97
C ASN A 31 19.00 5.91 -0.38
N VAL A 32 17.80 6.45 -0.19
CA VAL A 32 16.64 5.67 0.27
C VAL A 32 16.07 4.91 -0.93
N PRO A 33 15.92 3.57 -0.86
CA PRO A 33 15.24 2.80 -1.90
C PRO A 33 13.80 3.29 -2.11
N ILE A 34 13.41 3.45 -3.36
CA ILE A 34 12.08 3.94 -3.76
C ILE A 34 11.35 2.86 -4.56
N ILE A 35 10.14 2.53 -4.13
CA ILE A 35 9.13 1.83 -4.92
C ILE A 35 8.14 2.87 -5.45
N ALA A 36 8.01 3.00 -6.76
CA ALA A 36 7.00 3.84 -7.39
C ALA A 36 5.75 3.04 -7.71
N ILE A 37 4.57 3.53 -7.32
CA ILE A 37 3.28 3.07 -7.82
C ILE A 37 2.72 4.16 -8.73
N THR A 38 2.78 3.93 -10.04
CA THR A 38 2.47 4.96 -11.05
C THR A 38 1.96 4.36 -12.35
N SER A 39 1.42 5.19 -13.24
CA SER A 39 0.88 4.73 -14.52
C SER A 39 1.95 4.10 -15.43
N VAL A 40 1.50 3.24 -16.36
CA VAL A 40 2.35 2.69 -17.43
C VAL A 40 2.85 3.81 -18.35
N GLY A 41 4.14 3.80 -18.68
CA GLY A 41 4.78 4.74 -19.59
C GLY A 41 5.99 5.43 -18.97
N ASN A 42 6.65 6.30 -19.75
CA ASN A 42 7.77 7.09 -19.26
C ASN A 42 7.25 8.24 -18.39
N ASN A 43 7.67 8.28 -17.12
CA ASN A 43 7.42 9.41 -16.22
C ASN A 43 8.61 9.60 -15.25
N ARG A 44 8.76 10.81 -14.72
CA ARG A 44 9.89 11.17 -13.86
C ARG A 44 9.97 10.33 -12.59
N LEU A 45 8.83 10.00 -11.98
CA LEU A 45 8.82 9.19 -10.76
C LEU A 45 9.40 7.79 -11.00
N SER A 46 8.98 7.11 -12.07
CA SER A 46 9.51 5.79 -12.44
C SER A 46 11.01 5.81 -12.73
N ALA A 47 11.52 6.89 -13.34
CA ALA A 47 12.95 7.06 -13.63
C ALA A 47 13.81 7.30 -12.37
N MET A 48 13.19 7.73 -11.26
CA MET A 48 13.87 7.92 -9.98
C MET A 48 13.81 6.67 -9.09
N ALA A 49 12.86 5.77 -9.33
CA ALA A 49 12.60 4.63 -8.47
C ALA A 49 13.52 3.42 -8.75
N ASN A 50 13.75 2.61 -7.72
CA ASN A 50 14.45 1.33 -7.84
C ASN A 50 13.53 0.25 -8.44
N VAL A 51 12.25 0.29 -8.07
CA VAL A 51 11.21 -0.61 -8.57
C VAL A 51 9.99 0.23 -8.94
N THR A 52 9.37 -0.08 -10.07
CA THR A 52 8.10 0.53 -10.46
C THR A 52 7.02 -0.53 -10.58
N LEU A 53 5.91 -0.33 -9.87
CA LEU A 53 4.70 -1.14 -9.95
C LEU A 53 3.65 -0.33 -10.72
N HIS A 54 3.31 -0.82 -11.91
CA HIS A 54 2.44 -0.07 -12.79
C HIS A 54 0.96 -0.26 -12.48
N ILE A 55 0.22 0.84 -12.49
CA ILE A 55 -1.25 0.85 -12.46
C ILE A 55 -1.83 1.11 -13.85
N SER A 56 -3.07 0.65 -14.05
CA SER A 56 -3.79 0.76 -15.30
C SER A 56 -3.92 2.23 -15.77
N THR A 57 -3.56 2.47 -17.04
CA THR A 57 -3.67 3.75 -17.75
C THR A 57 -5.00 3.93 -18.49
N ARG A 58 -5.96 3.02 -18.30
CA ARG A 58 -7.24 3.05 -19.03
C ARG A 58 -8.06 4.32 -18.76
N GLU A 59 -7.70 5.07 -17.72
CA GLU A 59 -8.24 6.41 -17.46
C GLU A 59 -7.41 7.48 -18.16
N LYS A 60 -8.02 8.21 -19.10
CA LYS A 60 -7.43 9.47 -19.58
C LYS A 60 -7.42 10.46 -18.43
N SER A 61 -6.25 11.05 -18.13
CA SER A 61 -6.04 11.93 -16.98
C SER A 61 -7.03 13.10 -16.88
N PHE A 62 -7.52 13.59 -18.02
CA PHE A 62 -8.41 14.76 -18.08
C PHE A 62 -9.90 14.40 -18.24
N SER A 63 -10.23 13.41 -19.08
CA SER A 63 -11.62 13.12 -19.45
C SER A 63 -12.25 11.99 -18.63
N LYS A 64 -11.67 11.63 -17.49
CA LYS A 64 -12.18 10.58 -16.61
C LYS A 64 -13.29 11.13 -15.71
N ILE A 65 -14.30 10.29 -15.46
CA ILE A 65 -15.41 10.60 -14.53
C ILE A 65 -14.98 10.55 -13.05
N GLY A 66 -13.78 10.04 -12.77
CA GLY A 66 -13.24 9.86 -11.43
C GLY A 66 -11.94 9.05 -11.46
N GLY A 67 -11.41 8.72 -10.29
CA GLY A 67 -10.22 7.88 -10.13
C GLY A 67 -10.52 6.40 -9.86
N PHE A 68 -11.60 5.84 -10.40
CA PHE A 68 -12.07 4.50 -10.04
C PHE A 68 -11.02 3.42 -10.35
N VAL A 69 -10.58 3.33 -11.59
CA VAL A 69 -9.61 2.32 -12.04
C VAL A 69 -8.26 2.57 -11.40
N SER A 70 -7.85 3.84 -11.26
CA SER A 70 -6.56 4.19 -10.66
C SER A 70 -6.53 3.87 -9.17
N LEU A 71 -7.55 4.24 -8.39
CA LEU A 71 -7.65 3.93 -6.97
C LEU A 71 -7.74 2.42 -6.72
N GLU A 72 -8.54 1.70 -7.49
CA GLU A 72 -8.62 0.24 -7.33
C GLU A 72 -7.31 -0.46 -7.70
N SER A 73 -6.64 -0.01 -8.76
CA SER A 73 -5.32 -0.56 -9.11
C SER A 73 -4.30 -0.34 -7.99
N ILE A 74 -4.29 0.86 -7.39
CA ILE A 74 -3.42 1.17 -6.25
C ILE A 74 -3.77 0.28 -5.05
N SER A 75 -5.05 0.16 -4.72
CA SER A 75 -5.55 -0.67 -3.62
C SER A 75 -5.12 -2.13 -3.78
N ILE A 76 -5.29 -2.71 -4.96
CA ILE A 76 -4.88 -4.09 -5.26
C ILE A 76 -3.37 -4.27 -5.07
N ILE A 77 -2.55 -3.35 -5.59
CA ILE A 77 -1.09 -3.43 -5.43
C ILE A 77 -0.69 -3.37 -3.96
N LEU A 78 -1.28 -2.45 -3.18
CA LEU A 78 -1.00 -2.33 -1.76
C LEU A 78 -1.44 -3.59 -0.99
N ASN A 79 -2.59 -4.17 -1.33
CA ASN A 79 -3.06 -5.42 -0.73
C ASN A 79 -2.13 -6.59 -1.05
N ILE A 80 -1.61 -6.68 -2.27
CA ILE A 80 -0.63 -7.71 -2.65
C ILE A 80 0.67 -7.52 -1.88
N LEU A 81 1.21 -6.29 -1.83
CA LEU A 81 2.42 -5.98 -1.07
C LEU A 81 2.26 -6.33 0.42
N TYR A 82 1.13 -5.95 1.02
CA TYR A 82 0.82 -6.29 2.39
C TYR A 82 0.69 -7.81 2.59
N SER A 83 0.02 -8.52 1.68
CA SER A 83 -0.15 -9.97 1.77
C SER A 83 1.20 -10.70 1.69
N CYS A 84 2.10 -10.26 0.81
CA CYS A 84 3.47 -10.77 0.74
C CYS A 84 4.24 -10.47 2.03
N LEU A 85 4.15 -9.24 2.57
CA LEU A 85 4.81 -8.89 3.82
C LEU A 85 4.27 -9.71 5.01
N PHE A 86 2.95 -9.87 5.07
CA PHE A 86 2.28 -10.65 6.11
C PHE A 86 2.71 -12.12 6.06
N SER A 87 2.84 -12.70 4.85
CA SER A 87 3.20 -14.11 4.67
C SER A 87 4.64 -14.43 5.07
N LEU A 88 5.56 -13.45 5.06
CA LEU A 88 6.94 -13.66 5.52
C LEU A 88 7.01 -14.16 6.97
N ASN A 89 6.09 -13.72 7.83
CA ASN A 89 5.99 -14.13 9.24
C ASN A 89 4.53 -14.41 9.62
N TYR A 90 3.86 -15.28 8.85
CA TYR A 90 2.40 -15.47 8.93
C TYR A 90 1.88 -15.71 10.34
N GLN A 91 2.43 -16.69 11.07
CA GLN A 91 1.92 -17.06 12.40
C GLN A 91 2.08 -15.93 13.41
N ALA A 92 3.28 -15.33 13.47
CA ALA A 92 3.55 -14.23 14.39
C ALA A 92 2.65 -13.00 14.12
N ASN A 93 2.42 -12.69 12.84
CA ASN A 93 1.53 -11.60 12.44
C ASN A 93 0.06 -11.90 12.76
N LEU A 94 -0.38 -13.15 12.58
CA LEU A 94 -1.73 -13.60 12.95
C LEU A 94 -1.95 -13.54 14.46
N ASP A 95 -1.02 -14.06 15.24
CA ASP A 95 -1.08 -14.05 16.70
C ASP A 95 -1.13 -12.60 17.23
N TYR A 96 -0.30 -11.71 16.68
CA TYR A 96 -0.33 -10.28 16.99
C TYR A 96 -1.69 -9.66 16.67
N LYS A 97 -2.23 -9.91 15.48
CA LYS A 97 -3.55 -9.40 15.05
C LYS A 97 -4.64 -9.86 16.01
N LEU A 98 -4.73 -11.17 16.30
CA LEU A 98 -5.74 -11.74 17.18
C LEU A 98 -5.64 -11.17 18.60
N LYS A 99 -4.41 -11.07 19.14
CA LYS A 99 -4.16 -10.46 20.45
C LYS A 99 -4.65 -9.01 20.51
N MET A 100 -4.44 -8.22 19.45
CA MET A 100 -4.91 -6.84 19.39
C MET A 100 -6.43 -6.77 19.24
N SER A 101 -7.03 -7.60 18.38
CA SER A 101 -8.48 -7.69 18.21
C SER A 101 -9.18 -8.02 19.54
N ASN A 102 -8.69 -9.02 20.29
CA ASN A 102 -9.27 -9.39 21.59
C ASN A 102 -9.26 -8.25 22.62
N ARG A 103 -8.32 -7.31 22.53
CA ARG A 103 -8.25 -6.16 23.44
C ARG A 103 -9.23 -5.04 23.09
N ILE A 104 -9.65 -4.96 21.82
CA ILE A 104 -10.43 -3.83 21.28
C ILE A 104 -11.90 -4.23 21.07
N GLU A 105 -12.15 -5.47 20.64
CA GLU A 105 -13.47 -5.97 20.23
C GLU A 105 -14.31 -6.52 21.41
N THR A 106 -14.05 -6.09 22.65
CA THR A 106 -14.71 -6.62 23.85
C THR A 106 -16.21 -6.31 23.95
N SER A 107 -16.73 -5.37 23.15
CA SER A 107 -18.14 -4.95 23.18
C SER A 107 -18.90 -5.19 21.89
N ARG A 108 -18.29 -5.82 20.89
CA ARG A 108 -18.93 -6.03 19.58
C ARG A 108 -19.84 -7.24 19.62
N ILE A 109 -21.15 -6.98 19.55
CA ILE A 109 -22.19 -8.00 19.41
C ILE A 109 -22.48 -8.15 17.91
N ILE A 110 -22.34 -9.38 17.39
CA ILE A 110 -22.62 -9.70 16.00
C ILE A 110 -23.83 -10.65 15.98
N ASP A 111 -24.98 -10.13 15.55
CA ASP A 111 -26.22 -10.92 15.44
C ASP A 111 -26.21 -11.86 14.23
N ASN A 112 -25.37 -11.58 13.23
CA ASN A 112 -25.21 -12.45 12.07
C ASN A 112 -24.35 -13.66 12.42
N GLU A 113 -25.00 -14.78 12.74
CA GLU A 113 -24.35 -16.03 13.16
C GLU A 113 -23.37 -16.60 12.14
N ILE A 114 -23.50 -16.28 10.84
CA ILE A 114 -22.60 -16.78 9.79
C ILE A 114 -21.18 -16.20 9.96
N ILE A 115 -21.08 -14.96 10.45
CA ILE A 115 -19.82 -14.23 10.58
C ILE A 115 -19.41 -14.01 12.05
N ALA A 116 -20.24 -14.47 13.00
CA ALA A 116 -19.96 -14.32 14.42
C ALA A 116 -18.82 -15.26 14.85
N GLU A 117 -17.69 -14.68 15.26
CA GLU A 117 -16.62 -15.43 15.93
C GLU A 117 -16.90 -15.46 17.44
N ARG A 118 -17.25 -16.63 17.97
CA ARG A 118 -17.31 -16.86 19.42
C ARG A 118 -15.93 -17.32 19.85
N LEU A 119 -15.31 -16.58 20.77
CA LEU A 119 -14.10 -17.05 21.44
C LEU A 119 -14.44 -18.40 22.08
N LYS A 120 -13.70 -19.45 21.73
CA LYS A 120 -13.76 -20.70 22.49
C LYS A 120 -13.15 -20.40 23.85
N GLU A 121 -13.96 -20.48 24.90
CA GLU A 121 -13.44 -20.60 26.25
C GLU A 121 -12.83 -22.01 26.36
N ASP A 122 -11.54 -22.08 26.69
CA ASP A 122 -10.84 -23.33 27.04
C ASP A 122 -11.30 -23.83 28.42
#